data_AF-A0A835HU34-F1
#
_entry.id   AF-A0A835HU34-F1
#
_cell.length_a   1.000
_cell.length_b   1.000
_cell.length_c   1.000
_cell.angle_alpha   90.00
_cell.angle_beta   90.00
_cell.angle_gamma   90.00
#
_symmetry.space_group_name_H-M   'P 1'
#
loop_
_entity.id
_entity.type
_entity.pdbx_description
1 polymer ?
#
loop_
_entity_poly.entity_id
_entity_poly.type
_entity_poly.pdbx_seq_one_letter_code
_entity_poly.pdbx_strand_id
1 'polypeptide(L)'
;MRVVFKPTPTIAKKQLTVTRDRQEIKLITRGRHDPCVVPRAVPVVEAMVALVLVDQLIAHHGQCQLFPINPALQDSIKPNVELPNLQPINC
;
A
#
# COMPACT_ATOMS: atom_id res chain seq x y z
N MET A 1 2.43 -11.03 -12.34
CA MET A 1 1.37 -10.66 -11.37
C MET A 1 0.01 -10.83 -12.05
N ARG A 2 -1.00 -11.33 -11.35
CA ARG A 2 -2.38 -11.43 -11.89
C ARG A 2 -3.28 -10.62 -10.97
N VAL A 3 -4.14 -9.79 -11.55
CA VAL A 3 -5.08 -8.93 -10.80
C VAL A 3 -6.48 -9.16 -11.35
N VAL A 4 -7.43 -9.37 -10.45
CA VAL A 4 -8.84 -9.57 -10.81
C VAL A 4 -9.60 -8.28 -10.55
N PHE A 5 -10.38 -7.85 -11.54
CA PHE A 5 -11.27 -6.70 -11.43
C PHE A 5 -12.71 -7.18 -11.39
N LYS A 6 -13.50 -6.63 -10.47
CA LYS A 6 -14.95 -6.77 -10.53
C LYS A 6 -15.48 -6.10 -11.81
N PRO A 7 -16.59 -6.59 -12.38
CA PRO A 7 -17.24 -5.89 -13.48
C PRO A 7 -17.69 -4.47 -13.06
N THR A 8 -17.83 -3.57 -14.03
CA THR A 8 -18.30 -2.21 -13.78
C THR A 8 -19.64 -2.27 -13.04
N PRO A 9 -19.76 -1.72 -11.82
CA PRO A 9 -20.95 -1.89 -11.00
C PRO A 9 -22.17 -1.15 -11.56
N THR A 10 -21.94 0.00 -12.20
CA THR A 10 -23.00 0.78 -12.81
C THR A 10 -23.26 0.30 -14.23
N ILE A 11 -24.46 -0.21 -14.47
CA ILE A 11 -24.95 -0.66 -15.78
C ILE A 11 -26.29 0.01 -16.09
N ALA A 12 -26.64 0.13 -17.36
CA ALA A 12 -27.87 0.79 -17.81
C ALA A 12 -29.18 0.03 -17.47
N LYS A 13 -29.11 -1.06 -16.70
CA LYS A 13 -30.27 -1.84 -16.26
C LYS A 13 -30.80 -1.30 -14.94
N LYS A 14 -32.09 -1.52 -14.66
CA LYS A 14 -32.69 -1.27 -13.35
C LYS A 14 -31.96 -2.10 -12.29
N GLN A 15 -31.47 -1.46 -11.23
CA GLN A 15 -30.81 -2.12 -10.10
C GLN A 15 -31.61 -1.84 -8.82
N LEU A 16 -31.75 -2.85 -7.95
CA LEU A 16 -32.31 -2.67 -6.61
C LEU A 16 -31.18 -2.28 -5.67
N THR A 17 -31.34 -1.20 -4.92
CA THR A 17 -30.35 -0.72 -3.95
C THR A 17 -31.06 -0.01 -2.80
N VAL A 18 -30.29 0.42 -1.80
CA VAL A 18 -30.80 1.14 -0.63
C VAL A 18 -30.21 2.55 -0.57
N THR A 19 -31.00 3.51 -0.11
CA THR A 19 -30.51 4.86 0.20
C THR A 19 -29.74 4.85 1.52
N ARG A 20 -29.09 5.98 1.85
CA ARG A 20 -28.42 6.14 3.15
C ARG A 20 -29.38 6.01 4.33
N ASP A 21 -30.64 6.37 4.13
CA ASP A 21 -31.73 6.24 5.11
C ASP A 21 -32.37 4.84 5.14
N ARG A 22 -31.72 3.85 4.49
CA ARG A 22 -32.13 2.44 4.43
C ARG A 22 -33.49 2.19 3.75
N GLN A 23 -33.94 3.11 2.92
CA GLN A 23 -35.14 2.94 2.10
C GLN A 23 -34.79 2.19 0.83
N GLU A 24 -35.58 1.17 0.46
CA GLU A 24 -35.41 0.42 -0.78
C GLU A 24 -35.77 1.28 -1.99
N ILE A 25 -34.86 1.36 -2.96
CA ILE A 25 -35.07 2.13 -4.19
C ILE A 25 -34.65 1.35 -5.44
N LYS A 26 -35.30 1.67 -6.56
CA LYS A 26 -34.89 1.16 -7.88
C LYS A 26 -34.04 2.23 -8.57
N LEU A 27 -32.75 1.96 -8.74
CA LEU A 27 -31.80 2.86 -9.37
C LEU A 27 -31.73 2.59 -10.89
N ILE A 28 -31.88 3.65 -11.67
CA ILE A 28 -31.69 3.64 -13.14
C ILE A 28 -30.70 4.76 -13.47
N THR A 29 -29.49 4.39 -13.83
CA THR A 29 -28.46 5.38 -14.19
C THR A 29 -28.41 5.52 -15.71
N ARG A 30 -28.58 6.75 -16.20
CA ARG A 30 -28.34 7.13 -17.60
C ARG A 30 -26.99 7.84 -17.68
N GLY A 31 -26.14 7.45 -18.65
CA GLY A 31 -24.83 8.06 -18.84
C GLY A 31 -23.81 7.12 -19.48
N ARG A 32 -22.65 7.66 -19.88
CA ARG A 32 -21.54 6.88 -20.44
C ARG A 32 -20.77 6.21 -19.32
N HIS A 33 -20.85 4.89 -19.27
CA HIS A 33 -20.09 4.05 -18.33
C HIS A 33 -19.16 3.16 -19.14
N ASP A 34 -17.95 2.93 -18.63
CA ASP A 34 -17.02 2.04 -19.30
C ASP A 34 -17.56 0.60 -19.25
N PRO A 35 -17.75 -0.08 -20.40
CA PRO A 35 -18.22 -1.46 -20.41
C PRO A 35 -17.19 -2.42 -19.81
N CYS A 36 -15.91 -2.03 -19.81
CA CYS A 36 -14.82 -2.75 -19.19
C CYS A 36 -13.80 -1.75 -18.62
N VAL A 37 -13.49 -1.88 -17.32
CA VAL A 37 -12.49 -1.04 -16.63
C VAL A 37 -11.05 -1.50 -16.86
N VAL A 38 -10.86 -2.74 -17.33
CA VAL A 38 -9.55 -3.40 -17.40
C VAL A 38 -8.52 -2.64 -18.25
N PRO A 39 -8.85 -2.14 -19.46
CA PRO A 39 -7.86 -1.44 -20.29
C PRO A 39 -7.30 -0.18 -19.62
N ARG A 40 -8.12 0.49 -18.81
CA ARG A 40 -7.72 1.68 -18.04
C ARG A 40 -6.98 1.32 -16.75
N ALA A 41 -7.21 0.13 -16.20
CA ALA A 41 -6.63 -0.30 -14.94
C ALA A 41 -5.20 -0.83 -15.07
N VAL A 42 -4.82 -1.42 -16.21
CA VAL A 42 -3.46 -1.92 -16.47
C VAL A 42 -2.37 -0.90 -16.17
N PRO A 43 -2.38 0.33 -16.75
CA PRO A 43 -1.32 1.31 -16.48
C PRO A 43 -1.28 1.75 -15.01
N VAL A 44 -2.44 1.77 -14.32
CA VAL A 44 -2.50 2.10 -12.90
C VAL A 44 -1.81 1.03 -12.06
N VAL A 45 -2.06 -0.23 -12.36
CA VAL A 45 -1.45 -1.37 -11.67
C VAL A 45 0.07 -1.37 -11.87
N GLU A 46 0.54 -1.14 -13.08
CA GLU A 46 1.98 -1.06 -13.39
C GLU A 46 2.68 0.05 -12.60
N ALA A 47 2.08 1.25 -12.57
CA ALA A 47 2.59 2.36 -11.79
C ALA A 47 2.63 2.05 -10.29
N MET A 48 1.59 1.43 -9.74
CA MET A 48 1.55 1.07 -8.32
C MET A 48 2.62 0.05 -7.95
N VAL A 49 2.90 -0.93 -8.81
CA VAL A 49 3.98 -1.89 -8.57
C VAL A 49 5.33 -1.18 -8.57
N ALA A 50 5.58 -0.26 -9.53
CA ALA A 50 6.83 0.49 -9.56
C ALA A 50 7.05 1.32 -8.28
N LEU A 51 5.99 1.98 -7.79
CA LEU A 51 6.05 2.75 -6.54
C LEU A 51 6.39 1.86 -5.34
N VAL A 52 5.73 0.71 -5.20
CA VAL A 52 5.98 -0.23 -4.09
C VAL A 52 7.41 -0.78 -4.14
N LEU A 53 7.93 -1.08 -5.33
CA LEU A 53 9.31 -1.56 -5.47
C LEU A 53 10.34 -0.49 -5.07
N VAL A 54 10.11 0.77 -5.46
CA VAL A 54 10.99 1.89 -5.07
C VAL A 54 10.93 2.14 -3.57
N ASP A 55 9.74 2.10 -2.97
CA ASP A 55 9.58 2.26 -1.52
C ASP A 55 10.37 1.17 -0.76
N GLN A 56 10.23 -0.09 -1.19
CA GLN A 56 10.96 -1.20 -0.56
C GLN A 56 12.48 -1.08 -0.74
N LEU A 57 12.94 -0.58 -1.89
CA LEU A 57 14.35 -0.33 -2.15
C LEU A 57 14.90 0.75 -1.21
N ILE A 58 14.18 1.86 -1.06
CA ILE A 58 14.57 2.96 -0.17
C ILE A 58 14.59 2.49 1.28
N ALA A 59 13.59 1.72 1.72
CA ALA A 59 13.53 1.15 3.06
C ALA A 59 14.74 0.24 3.35
N HIS A 60 15.08 -0.65 2.42
CA HIS A 60 16.25 -1.52 2.53
C HIS A 60 17.55 -0.71 2.60
N HIS A 61 17.69 0.32 1.75
CA HIS A 61 18.85 1.21 1.77
C HIS A 61 18.99 1.93 3.12
N GLY A 62 17.87 2.44 3.65
CA GLY A 62 17.79 3.08 4.97
C GLY A 62 18.27 2.19 6.13
N GLN A 63 17.95 0.89 6.08
CA GLN A 63 18.29 -0.06 7.15
C GLN A 63 19.71 -0.62 7.02
N CYS A 64 20.12 -1.01 5.81
CA CYS A 64 21.35 -1.79 5.61
C CYS A 64 22.52 -0.96 5.09
N GLN A 65 22.28 0.22 4.53
CA GLN A 65 23.28 0.95 3.75
C GLN A 65 23.45 2.42 4.15
N LEU A 66 22.58 2.95 5.02
CA LEU A 66 22.60 4.37 5.41
C LEU A 66 23.62 4.68 6.52
N PHE A 67 23.89 3.71 7.39
CA PHE A 67 24.92 3.83 8.42
C PHE A 67 26.04 2.82 8.15
N PRO A 68 27.31 3.18 8.38
CA PRO A 68 28.38 2.19 8.33
C PRO A 68 28.05 1.09 9.34
N ILE A 69 28.22 -0.16 8.92
CA ILE A 69 28.09 -1.31 9.82
C ILE A 69 28.96 -1.03 11.04
N ASN A 70 28.34 -0.90 12.21
CA ASN A 70 29.07 -0.75 13.46
C ASN A 70 29.48 -2.15 13.93
N PRO A 71 30.76 -2.55 13.77
CA PRO A 71 31.20 -3.88 14.15
C PRO A 71 31.03 -4.14 15.66
N ALA A 72 30.99 -3.10 16.50
CA ALA A 72 30.82 -3.23 17.94
C ALA A 72 29.42 -3.72 18.39
N LEU A 73 28.41 -3.64 17.51
CA LEU A 73 27.05 -4.14 17.78
C LEU A 73 26.78 -5.53 17.17
N GLN A 74 27.73 -6.07 16.41
CA GLN A 74 27.62 -7.39 15.77
C GLN A 74 28.23 -8.50 16.63
N ASP A 75 29.04 -8.14 17.62
CA ASP A 75 29.55 -9.09 18.58
C ASP A 75 28.41 -9.59 19.48
N SER A 76 28.29 -10.91 19.63
CA SER A 76 27.30 -11.52 20.50
C SER A 76 27.44 -10.97 21.92
N ILE A 77 26.35 -10.41 22.48
CA ILE A 77 26.30 -9.89 23.84
C ILE A 77 26.88 -10.94 24.79
N LYS A 78 28.08 -10.68 25.31
CA LYS A 78 28.64 -11.49 26.39
C LYS A 78 27.80 -11.19 27.64
N PRO A 79 27.45 -12.21 28.44
CA PRO A 79 26.35 -12.11 29.42
C PRO A 79 26.57 -11.12 30.57
N ASN A 80 27.72 -10.45 30.68
CA ASN A 80 28.01 -9.49 31.74
C ASN A 80 28.79 -8.28 31.19
N VAL A 81 28.09 -7.33 30.56
CA VAL A 81 28.65 -6.01 30.24
C VAL A 81 27.80 -4.96 30.95
N GLU A 82 28.38 -4.28 31.93
CA GLU A 82 27.80 -3.09 32.56
C GLU A 82 27.50 -2.05 31.47
N LEU A 83 26.24 -1.61 31.41
CA LEU A 83 25.82 -0.60 30.43
C LEU A 83 26.61 0.69 30.68
N PRO A 84 27.35 1.22 29.69
CA PRO A 84 27.96 2.53 29.83
C PRO A 84 26.85 3.57 29.88
N ASN A 85 26.93 4.47 30.87
CA ASN A 85 26.03 5.61 31.04
C ASN A 85 25.88 6.38 29.72
N LEU A 86 24.76 6.18 29.03
CA LEU A 86 24.38 7.04 27.91
C LEU A 86 23.99 8.40 28.49
N GLN A 87 24.89 9.38 28.32
CA GLN A 87 24.46 10.76 28.44
C GLN A 87 23.57 11.10 27.24
N PRO A 88 22.47 11.84 27.45
CA PRO A 88 21.53 12.16 26.39
C PRO A 88 22.24 12.98 25.32
N ILE A 89 22.13 12.51 24.07
CA ILE A 89 22.53 13.27 22.90
C ILE A 89 21.57 14.46 22.84
N ASN A 90 22.10 15.65 23.15
CA ASN A 90 21.37 16.90 22.97
C ASN A 90 21.12 17.12 21.47
N CYS A 91 19.85 16.96 21.08
CA CYS A 91 19.25 17.64 19.96
C CYS A 91 18.24 18.65 20.52
#